data_AF-A0A166MD77-F1
#
_entry.id   AF-A0A166MD77-F1
#
_cell.length_a   1.000
_cell.length_b   1.000
_cell.length_c   1.000
_cell.angle_alpha   90.00
_cell.angle_beta   90.00
_cell.angle_gamma   90.00
#
_symmetry.space_group_name_H-M   'P 1'
#
loop_
_entity.id
_entity.type
_entity.pdbx_description
1 polymer ?
#
loop_
_entity_poly.entity_id
_entity_poly.type
_entity_poly.pdbx_seq_one_letter_code
_entity_poly.pdbx_strand_id
1 'polypeptide(L)'
;PLVKLRFASSTDASTGAKEARIKATLYGFTYTLSSDFAWTLDLAAFVKNPPGTFEVVVPTERTRINVKIVDGSVHIVSPPHRGAIALALTEMELATELLGDSPDVALSLSVGELAVLAIDDVT
;
A
#
# COMPACT_ATOMS: atom_id res chain seq x y z
N PRO A 1 11.72 8.00 12.90
CA PRO A 1 11.54 6.54 12.69
C PRO A 1 11.27 6.29 11.21
N LEU A 2 11.94 5.31 10.59
CA LEU A 2 11.80 4.98 9.16
C LEU A 2 10.36 4.53 8.81
N VAL A 3 9.71 3.83 9.74
CA VAL A 3 8.32 3.37 9.63
C VAL A 3 7.55 3.73 10.90
N LYS A 4 6.33 4.24 10.74
CA LYS A 4 5.36 4.46 11.82
C LYS A 4 4.06 3.73 11.50
N LEU A 5 3.70 2.76 12.33
CA LEU A 5 2.44 2.02 12.19
C LEU A 5 1.49 2.41 13.32
N ARG A 6 0.21 2.59 13.00
CA ARG A 6 -0.87 2.79 13.98
C ARG A 6 -2.06 1.92 13.59
N PHE A 7 -2.51 1.13 14.56
CA PHE A 7 -3.71 0.32 14.48
C PHE A 7 -4.70 0.87 15.49
N ALA A 8 -5.93 1.11 15.05
CA ALA A 8 -7.04 1.46 15.93
C ALA A 8 -8.27 0.65 15.52
N SER A 9 -8.97 0.12 16.50
CA SER A 9 -10.26 -0.53 16.30
C SER A 9 -11.29 0.17 17.17
N SER A 10 -12.46 0.44 16.61
CA SER A 10 -13.55 1.12 17.30
C SER A 10 -14.89 0.59 16.81
N THR A 11 -15.86 0.50 17.71
CA THR A 11 -17.24 0.22 17.33
C THR A 11 -18.01 1.53 17.27
N ASP A 12 -18.68 1.78 16.15
CA ASP A 12 -19.59 2.91 16.02
C ASP A 12 -20.81 2.68 16.91
N ALA A 13 -21.00 3.55 17.90
CA ALA A 13 -22.09 3.45 18.88
C ALA A 13 -23.48 3.62 18.27
N SER A 14 -23.58 4.25 17.08
CA SER A 14 -24.85 4.50 16.40
C SER A 14 -25.30 3.36 15.49
N THR A 15 -24.35 2.65 14.88
CA THR A 15 -24.62 1.59 13.89
C THR A 15 -24.21 0.19 14.37
N GLY A 16 -23.46 0.09 15.48
CA GLY A 16 -22.85 -1.16 15.94
C GLY A 16 -21.72 -1.68 15.04
N ALA A 17 -21.38 -0.95 13.97
CA ALA A 17 -20.38 -1.34 12.99
C ALA A 17 -18.97 -1.29 13.59
N LYS A 18 -18.13 -2.29 13.29
CA LYS A 18 -16.72 -2.27 13.68
C LYS A 18 -15.91 -1.54 12.62
N GLU A 19 -15.13 -0.56 13.03
CA GLU A 19 -14.17 0.14 12.19
C GLU A 19 -12.75 -0.22 12.61
N ALA A 20 -11.96 -0.71 11.65
CA ALA A 20 -10.52 -0.88 11.78
C ALA A 20 -9.80 0.21 10.99
N ARG A 21 -8.83 0.87 11.62
CA ARG A 21 -7.98 1.89 10.98
C ARG A 21 -6.52 1.46 11.07
N ILE A 22 -5.90 1.32 9.90
CA ILE A 22 -4.49 1.00 9.73
C ILE A 22 -3.83 2.21 9.09
N LYS A 23 -2.89 2.84 9.77
CA LYS A 23 -2.07 3.93 9.22
C LYS A 23 -0.61 3.54 9.23
N ALA A 24 0.02 3.60 8.07
CA ALA A 24 1.45 3.43 7.88
C ALA A 24 2.05 4.75 7.39
N THR A 25 3.18 5.16 7.96
CA THR A 25 3.96 6.28 7.43
C THR A 25 5.42 5.87 7.26
N LEU A 26 5.95 6.07 6.07
CA LEU A 26 7.32 5.81 5.67
C LEU A 26 8.05 7.15 5.53
N TYR A 27 9.27 7.25 6.06
CA TYR A 27 10.04 8.50 6.09
C TYR A 27 11.48 8.30 5.65
N GLY A 28 11.96 9.04 4.65
CA GLY A 28 13.39 9.11 4.31
C GLY A 28 13.97 7.78 3.82
N PHE A 29 13.23 7.01 3.03
CA PHE A 29 13.67 5.68 2.59
C PHE A 29 14.22 5.68 1.17
N THR A 30 15.20 4.82 0.90
CA THR A 30 15.62 4.45 -0.45
C THR A 30 15.53 2.94 -0.60
N TYR A 31 14.80 2.48 -1.61
CA TYR A 31 14.59 1.06 -1.85
C TYR A 31 15.02 0.68 -3.26
N THR A 32 15.90 -0.31 -3.39
CA THR A 32 16.25 -0.87 -4.70
C THR A 32 15.33 -2.04 -5.01
N LEU A 33 14.49 -1.88 -6.02
CA LEU A 33 13.60 -2.89 -6.52
C LEU A 33 14.32 -3.69 -7.62
N SER A 34 14.66 -4.94 -7.31
CA SER A 34 15.20 -5.90 -8.30
C SER A 34 14.07 -6.70 -8.94
N SER A 35 14.29 -7.23 -10.15
CA SER A 35 13.25 -7.89 -10.96
C SER A 35 12.77 -9.26 -10.46
N ASP A 36 13.24 -9.70 -9.29
CA ASP A 36 12.62 -10.79 -8.55
C ASP A 36 11.35 -10.22 -7.90
N PHE A 37 10.24 -10.28 -8.63
CA PHE A 37 8.92 -9.92 -8.13
C PHE A 37 8.15 -11.12 -7.57
N ALA A 38 8.83 -12.21 -7.19
CA ALA A 38 8.14 -13.42 -6.72
C ALA A 38 7.21 -13.11 -5.53
N TRP A 39 7.65 -12.20 -4.65
CA TRP A 39 6.88 -11.73 -3.48
C TRP A 39 5.60 -10.96 -3.83
N THR A 40 5.49 -10.36 -5.01
CA THR A 40 4.27 -9.61 -5.40
C THR A 40 3.09 -10.55 -5.62
N LEU A 41 3.36 -11.79 -6.05
CA LEU A 41 2.36 -12.84 -6.18
C LEU A 41 1.87 -13.31 -4.80
N ASP A 42 2.77 -13.38 -3.81
CA ASP A 42 2.40 -13.70 -2.43
C ASP A 42 1.54 -12.61 -1.79
N LEU A 43 1.85 -11.34 -2.06
CA LEU A 43 1.03 -10.22 -1.60
C LEU A 43 -0.37 -10.24 -2.26
N ALA A 44 -0.44 -10.53 -3.56
CA ALA A 44 -1.72 -10.67 -4.27
C ALA A 44 -2.54 -11.85 -3.73
N ALA A 45 -1.90 -12.97 -3.38
CA ALA A 45 -2.55 -14.11 -2.74
C ALA A 45 -3.07 -13.77 -1.32
N PHE A 46 -2.35 -12.93 -0.57
CA PHE A 46 -2.78 -12.47 0.76
C PHE A 46 -3.99 -11.53 0.74
N VAL A 47 -4.11 -10.71 -0.32
CA VAL A 47 -5.27 -9.82 -0.52
C VAL A 47 -6.53 -10.60 -0.90
N LYS A 48 -6.39 -11.82 -1.43
CA LYS A 48 -7.53 -12.66 -1.81
C LYS A 48 -8.08 -13.40 -0.59
N ASN A 49 -9.32 -13.08 -0.21
CA ASN A 49 -10.02 -13.81 0.84
C ASN A 49 -10.07 -15.31 0.49
N PRO A 50 -9.76 -16.23 1.43
CA PRO A 50 -9.85 -17.66 1.18
C PRO A 50 -11.31 -18.06 0.90
N PRO A 51 -11.56 -18.92 -0.12
CA PRO A 51 -12.91 -19.38 -0.44
C PRO A 51 -13.55 -20.10 0.76
N GLY A 52 -14.79 -19.75 1.11
CA GLY A 52 -15.57 -20.39 2.18
C GLY A 52 -15.44 -19.79 3.59
N THR A 53 -14.71 -18.67 3.78
CA THR A 53 -14.42 -18.16 5.14
C THR A 53 -15.57 -17.35 5.77
N PHE A 54 -16.52 -16.84 4.98
CA PHE A 54 -17.62 -16.00 5.49
C PHE A 54 -18.96 -16.38 4.85
N GLU A 55 -19.44 -17.58 5.15
CA GLU A 55 -20.84 -17.93 4.91
C GLU A 55 -21.64 -17.49 6.14
N VAL A 56 -22.57 -16.54 5.96
CA VAL A 56 -23.68 -16.19 6.89
C VAL A 56 -23.43 -15.15 8.00
N VAL A 57 -22.60 -14.12 7.78
CA VAL A 57 -22.80 -12.81 8.46
C VAL A 57 -22.44 -11.68 7.49
N VAL A 58 -23.34 -10.71 7.30
CA VAL A 58 -23.00 -9.50 6.53
C VAL A 58 -21.96 -8.73 7.35
N PRO A 59 -20.70 -8.65 6.92
CA PRO A 59 -19.68 -7.98 7.70
C PRO A 59 -19.99 -6.49 7.65
N THR A 60 -20.45 -5.92 8.75
CA THR A 60 -20.53 -4.45 8.94
C THR A 60 -19.15 -3.86 9.21
N GLU A 61 -18.08 -4.62 8.97
CA GLU A 61 -16.72 -4.24 9.24
C GLU A 61 -16.21 -3.29 8.15
N ARG A 62 -15.71 -2.14 8.57
CA ARG A 62 -15.12 -1.11 7.70
C ARG A 62 -13.63 -1.02 8.02
N THR A 63 -12.78 -1.38 7.07
CA THR A 63 -11.33 -1.25 7.24
C THR A 63 -10.82 -0.09 6.40
N ARG A 64 -10.20 0.89 7.06
CA ARG A 64 -9.54 2.02 6.40
C ARG A 64 -8.04 1.85 6.49
N ILE A 65 -7.39 1.82 5.34
CA ILE A 65 -5.94 1.71 5.22
C ILE A 65 -5.43 3.03 4.65
N ASN A 66 -4.43 3.61 5.31
CA ASN A 66 -3.76 4.83 4.88
C ASN A 66 -2.25 4.61 4.92
N VAL A 67 -1.60 4.81 3.78
CA VAL A 67 -0.15 4.72 3.62
C VAL A 67 0.34 6.10 3.18
N LYS A 68 1.18 6.72 4.00
CA LYS A 68 1.83 7.98 3.69
C LYS A 68 3.32 7.76 3.49
N ILE A 69 3.88 8.29 2.42
CA ILE A 69 5.31 8.37 2.16
C ILE A 69 5.70 9.83 2.26
N VAL A 70 6.75 10.10 3.03
CA VAL A 70 7.40 11.41 3.11
C VAL A 70 8.87 11.17 2.79
N ASP A 71 9.34 11.78 1.71
CA ASP A 71 10.72 11.66 1.26
C ASP A 71 11.16 10.19 1.05
N GLY A 72 10.66 9.58 -0.02
CA GLY A 72 10.99 8.22 -0.41
C GLY A 72 11.63 8.17 -1.79
N SER A 73 12.50 7.21 -2.04
CA SER A 73 13.01 6.93 -3.37
C SER A 73 13.03 5.44 -3.67
N VAL A 74 12.75 5.10 -4.92
CA VAL A 74 12.77 3.72 -5.41
C VAL A 74 13.68 3.66 -6.63
N HIS A 75 14.71 2.82 -6.55
CA HIS A 75 15.62 2.54 -7.64
C HIS A 75 15.24 1.20 -8.27
N ILE A 76 14.68 1.23 -9.48
CA ILE A 76 14.19 0.06 -10.19
C ILE A 76 15.29 -0.38 -11.16
N VAL A 77 15.86 -1.56 -10.90
CA VAL A 77 16.92 -2.16 -11.72
C VAL A 77 16.41 -3.44 -12.37
N SER A 78 16.83 -3.68 -13.61
CA SER A 78 16.51 -4.90 -14.35
C SER A 78 17.77 -5.71 -14.59
N PRO A 79 17.96 -6.91 -13.98
CA PRO A 79 19.16 -7.72 -14.17
C PRO A 79 19.62 -7.94 -15.64
N PRO A 80 18.73 -8.08 -16.64
CA PRO A 80 19.16 -8.19 -18.05
C PRO A 80 19.58 -6.88 -18.71
N HIS A 81 19.37 -5.72 -18.09
CA HIS A 81 19.64 -4.40 -18.66
C HIS A 81 20.49 -3.53 -17.73
N ARG A 82 21.47 -2.82 -18.29
CA ARG A 82 22.31 -1.91 -17.49
C ARG A 82 21.62 -0.62 -17.09
N GLY A 83 20.48 -0.30 -17.69
CA GLY A 83 19.70 0.87 -17.34
C GLY A 83 18.81 0.67 -16.12
N ALA A 84 18.37 1.79 -15.53
CA ALA A 84 17.46 1.80 -14.40
C ALA A 84 16.51 3.01 -14.43
N ILE A 85 15.51 2.95 -13.55
CA ILE A 85 14.61 4.06 -13.29
C ILE A 85 14.74 4.42 -11.81
N ALA A 86 14.97 5.69 -11.49
CA ALA A 86 14.86 6.21 -10.14
C ALA A 86 13.56 7.01 -10.00
N LEU A 87 12.75 6.64 -9.02
CA LEU A 87 11.58 7.39 -8.57
C LEU A 87 11.95 8.14 -7.30
N ALA A 88 11.67 9.44 -7.23
CA ALA A 88 11.75 10.23 -6.01
C ALA A 88 10.36 10.77 -5.66
N LEU A 89 9.93 10.53 -4.43
CA LEU A 89 8.59 10.78 -3.90
C LEU A 89 8.73 11.70 -2.68
N THR A 90 8.54 13.00 -2.84
CA THR A 90 8.62 13.94 -1.72
C THR A 90 7.44 13.73 -0.77
N GLU A 91 6.24 13.57 -1.32
CA GLU A 91 5.03 13.27 -0.56
C GLU A 91 4.05 12.45 -1.41
N MET A 92 3.59 11.32 -0.86
CA MET A 92 2.55 10.50 -1.44
C MET A 92 1.63 10.00 -0.34
N GLU A 93 0.32 10.01 -0.58
CA GLU A 93 -0.67 9.44 0.33
C GLU A 93 -1.61 8.53 -0.46
N LEU A 94 -1.64 7.27 -0.06
CA LEU A 94 -2.57 6.26 -0.54
C LEU A 94 -3.58 5.98 0.56
N ALA A 95 -4.87 6.14 0.26
CA ALA A 95 -5.96 5.77 1.14
C ALA A 95 -6.89 4.79 0.43
N THR A 96 -7.28 3.73 1.11
CA THR A 96 -8.29 2.80 0.63
C THR A 96 -9.24 2.43 1.75
N GLU A 97 -10.48 2.17 1.35
CA GLU A 97 -11.52 1.72 2.24
C GLU A 97 -12.06 0.38 1.74
N LEU A 98 -12.04 -0.59 2.64
CA LEU A 98 -12.58 -1.91 2.44
C LEU A 98 -13.88 -2.00 3.25
N LEU A 99 -14.99 -2.09 2.54
CA LEU A 99 -16.31 -2.36 3.11
C LEU A 99 -16.59 -3.85 2.98
N GLY A 100 -17.03 -4.49 4.07
CA GLY A 100 -17.48 -5.88 4.02
C GLY A 100 -18.55 -6.08 2.95
N ASP A 101 -18.37 -7.11 2.11
CA ASP A 101 -19.28 -7.50 1.02
C ASP A 101 -19.42 -6.50 -0.14
N SER A 102 -18.58 -5.45 -0.22
CA SER A 102 -18.53 -4.59 -1.40
C SER A 102 -17.65 -5.19 -2.50
N PRO A 103 -18.15 -5.33 -3.74
CA PRO A 103 -17.32 -5.70 -4.89
C PRO A 103 -16.39 -4.56 -5.32
N ASP A 104 -16.60 -3.35 -4.80
CA ASP A 104 -15.91 -2.14 -5.21
C ASP A 104 -14.80 -1.80 -4.21
N VAL A 105 -13.58 -1.65 -4.72
CA VAL A 105 -12.45 -1.11 -3.95
C VAL A 105 -12.29 0.36 -4.29
N ALA A 106 -12.56 1.23 -3.32
CA ALA A 106 -12.25 2.65 -3.45
C ALA A 106 -10.79 2.90 -3.08
N LEU A 107 -10.04 3.47 -4.03
CA LEU A 107 -8.63 3.82 -3.86
C LEU A 107 -8.44 5.30 -4.19
N SER A 108 -7.86 6.04 -3.25
CA SER A 108 -7.48 7.43 -3.39
C SER A 108 -5.96 7.53 -3.31
N LEU A 109 -5.35 8.05 -4.36
CA LEU A 109 -3.92 8.31 -4.42
C LEU A 109 -3.72 9.82 -4.59
N SER A 110 -2.98 10.42 -3.67
CA SER A 110 -2.51 11.80 -3.74
C SER A 110 -1.00 11.79 -3.85
N VAL A 111 -0.47 12.55 -4.81
CA VAL A 111 0.97 12.69 -5.04
C VAL A 111 1.27 14.18 -5.03
N GLY A 112 2.06 14.63 -4.06
CA GLY A 112 2.48 16.02 -3.97
C GLY A 112 3.56 16.33 -5.00
N GLU A 113 4.61 15.52 -5.02
CA GLU A 113 5.71 15.64 -5.97
C GLU A 113 6.30 14.26 -6.28
N LEU A 114 6.51 14.01 -7.57
CA LEU A 114 7.12 12.81 -8.11
C LEU A 114 8.13 13.21 -9.18
N ALA A 115 9.37 12.77 -9.02
CA ALA A 115 10.39 12.82 -10.07
C ALA A 115 10.70 11.41 -10.57
N VAL A 116 10.85 11.29 -11.89
CA VAL A 116 11.23 10.05 -12.58
C VAL A 116 12.48 10.32 -13.37
N LEU A 117 13.55 9.57 -13.10
CA LEU A 117 14.82 9.68 -13.80
C LEU A 117 15.13 8.37 -14.50
N ALA A 118 15.39 8.44 -15.80
CA ALA A 118 15.93 7.33 -16.56
C ALA A 118 17.46 7.37 -16.48
N ILE A 119 18.06 6.22 -16.15
CA ILE A 119 19.50 6.02 -16.04
C ILE A 119 19.88 5.02 -17.14
N ASP A 120 20.78 5.41 -18.03
CA ASP A 120 21.15 4.60 -19.20
C ASP A 120 22.10 3.46 -18.83
N ASP A 121 23.02 3.71 -17.89
CA ASP A 121 23.99 2.73 -17.41
C ASP A 121 24.24 2.92 -15.90
N VAL A 122 24.00 1.86 -15.11
CA VAL A 122 24.15 1.80 -13.64
C VAL A 122 25.47 1.09 -13.26
N THR A 123 26.49 1.18 -14.12
CA THR A 123 27.83 0.62 -13.87
C THR A 123 28.55 1.23 -12.67
#